data_AF-A0A2A2H0E6-F1
#
_entry.id   AF-A0A2A2H0E6-F1
#
_cell.length_a   1.000
_cell.length_b   1.000
_cell.length_c   1.000
_cell.angle_alpha   90.00
_cell.angle_beta   90.00
_cell.angle_gamma   90.00
#
_symmetry.space_group_name_H-M   'P 1'
#
loop_
_entity.id
_entity.type
_entity.pdbx_description
1 polymer ?
#
loop_
_entity_poly.entity_id
_entity_poly.type
_entity_poly.pdbx_seq_one_letter_code
_entity_poly.pdbx_strand_id
1 'polypeptide(L)'
;MKEQNIHRMTLTIPFTILHLIDEIINEKLKDGENKSTANRTAIALDMLKIGARVLKKKREEGGNQDVSLDEKLALIADSVLKTELRVDSMFEFANTKPQDIDQRMMNQYGYDVVKKKFSEVDYKVNYFFRQK
;
A
#
# COMPACT_ATOMS: atom_id res chain seq x y z
N MET A 1 28.54 -24.52 -20.89
CA MET A 1 28.44 -23.08 -20.54
C MET A 1 27.33 -22.51 -21.41
N LYS A 2 26.27 -21.90 -20.84
CA LYS A 2 25.23 -21.26 -21.66
C LYS A 2 25.85 -20.03 -22.32
N GLU A 3 25.86 -19.97 -23.65
CA GLU A 3 26.23 -18.77 -24.39
C GLU A 3 25.37 -17.60 -23.90
N GLN A 4 26.01 -16.59 -23.32
CA GLN A 4 25.36 -15.31 -23.10
C GLN A 4 25.30 -14.63 -24.46
N ASN A 5 24.18 -14.77 -25.16
CA ASN A 5 23.96 -14.02 -26.39
C ASN A 5 24.04 -12.52 -26.08
N ILE A 6 25.11 -11.87 -26.56
CA ILE A 6 25.31 -10.43 -26.39
C ILE A 6 24.41 -9.73 -27.39
N HIS A 7 23.39 -9.03 -26.89
CA HIS A 7 22.48 -8.26 -27.72
C HIS A 7 22.75 -6.77 -27.55
N ARG A 8 23.02 -6.08 -28.67
CA ARG A 8 23.13 -4.62 -28.70
C ARG A 8 21.75 -4.02 -28.91
N MET A 9 21.45 -2.98 -28.13
CA MET A 9 20.18 -2.27 -28.17
C MET A 9 20.44 -0.78 -28.37
N THR A 10 19.68 -0.16 -29.25
CA THR A 10 19.70 1.29 -29.49
C THR A 10 18.30 1.83 -29.26
N LEU A 11 18.16 2.81 -28.37
CA LEU A 11 16.89 3.39 -27.96
C LEU A 11 17.00 4.91 -28.03
N THR A 12 15.93 5.55 -28.51
CA THR A 12 15.76 7.00 -28.35
C THR A 12 15.10 7.25 -27.01
N ILE A 13 15.72 8.09 -26.17
CA ILE A 13 15.20 8.44 -24.85
C ILE A 13 14.91 9.94 -24.75
N PRO A 14 13.91 10.35 -23.95
CA PRO A 14 13.70 11.76 -23.63
C PRO A 14 14.92 12.40 -22.99
N PHE A 15 15.09 13.71 -23.23
CA PHE A 15 16.19 14.50 -22.66
C PHE A 15 16.23 14.44 -21.12
N THR A 16 15.07 14.38 -20.48
CA THR A 16 14.96 14.26 -19.02
C THR A 16 15.64 13.00 -18.47
N ILE A 17 15.53 11.87 -19.16
CA ILE A 17 16.18 10.62 -18.75
C ILE A 17 17.69 10.71 -18.98
N LEU A 18 18.12 11.31 -20.09
CA LEU A 18 19.54 11.53 -20.37
C LEU A 18 20.19 12.40 -19.28
N HIS A 19 19.52 13.48 -18.88
CA HIS A 19 20.00 14.37 -17.82
C HIS A 19 20.18 13.63 -16.49
N LEU A 20 19.19 12.82 -16.10
CA LEU A 20 19.27 12.00 -14.89
C LEU A 20 20.44 11.01 -14.93
N ILE A 21 20.68 10.37 -16.09
CA ILE A 21 21.84 9.49 -16.26
C ILE A 21 23.15 10.26 -16.05
N ASP A 22 23.26 11.46 -16.60
CA ASP A 22 24.45 12.30 -16.45
C ASP A 22 24.66 12.78 -15.01
N GLU A 23 23.59 13.09 -14.28
CA GLU A 23 23.65 13.40 -12.84
C GLU A 23 24.20 12.23 -12.04
N ILE A 24 23.68 11.02 -12.24
CA ILE A 24 24.13 9.80 -11.54
C ILE A 24 25.60 9.49 -11.85
N ILE A 25 26.03 9.71 -13.10
CA ILE A 25 27.44 9.54 -13.48
C ILE A 25 28.33 10.53 -12.72
N ASN A 26 27.92 11.80 -12.67
CA ASN A 26 28.69 12.82 -11.97
C ASN A 26 28.79 12.55 -10.46
N GLU A 27 27.73 12.01 -9.84
CA GLU A 27 27.77 11.57 -8.44
C GLU A 27 28.76 10.41 -8.24
N LYS A 28 28.67 9.35 -9.04
CA LYS A 28 29.60 8.21 -8.94
C LYS A 28 31.05 8.59 -9.16
N LEU A 29 31.32 9.53 -10.08
CA LEU A 29 32.67 10.04 -10.31
C LEU A 29 33.18 10.87 -9.12
N LYS A 30 32.31 11.61 -8.42
CA LYS A 30 32.67 12.31 -7.17
C LYS A 30 33.02 11.32 -6.06
N ASP A 31 32.35 10.17 -6.02
CA ASP A 31 32.61 9.09 -5.06
C ASP A 31 33.89 8.30 -5.37
N GLY A 32 34.61 8.64 -6.45
CA GLY A 32 35.86 8.01 -6.84
C GLY A 32 35.70 6.74 -7.68
N GLU A 33 34.51 6.45 -8.22
CA GLU A 33 34.34 5.35 -9.17
C GLU A 33 35.11 5.60 -10.49
N ASN A 34 35.56 4.51 -11.11
CA ASN A 34 36.27 4.59 -12.38
C ASN A 34 35.32 4.97 -13.54
N LYS A 35 35.84 5.72 -14.51
CA LYS A 35 35.12 6.07 -15.75
C LYS A 35 34.67 4.85 -16.56
N SER A 36 35.30 3.69 -16.36
CA SER A 36 34.89 2.44 -17.00
C SER A 36 33.58 1.90 -16.44
N THR A 37 33.27 2.13 -15.16
CA THR A 37 32.01 1.70 -14.51
C THR A 37 30.97 2.82 -14.52
N ALA A 38 31.39 4.07 -14.33
CA ALA A 38 30.54 5.25 -14.38
C ALA A 38 30.41 5.80 -15.81
N ASN A 39 29.79 5.02 -16.70
CA ASN A 39 29.49 5.43 -18.08
C ASN A 39 27.98 5.35 -18.38
N ARG A 40 27.50 6.14 -19.35
CA ARG A 40 26.08 6.22 -19.73
C ARG A 40 25.45 4.87 -20.02
N THR A 41 26.16 3.99 -20.72
CA THR A 41 25.65 2.66 -21.07
C THR A 41 25.50 1.77 -19.84
N ALA A 42 26.47 1.78 -18.94
CA ALA A 42 26.44 1.00 -17.70
C ALA A 42 25.28 1.45 -16.79
N ILE A 43 25.14 2.77 -16.59
CA ILE A 43 24.07 3.33 -15.76
C ILE A 43 22.69 3.09 -16.41
N ALA A 44 22.55 3.31 -17.72
CA ALA A 44 21.31 3.03 -18.43
C ALA A 44 20.92 1.54 -18.34
N LEU A 45 21.90 0.64 -18.42
CA LEU A 45 21.66 -0.80 -18.26
C LEU A 45 21.19 -1.14 -16.84
N ASP A 46 21.77 -0.53 -15.82
CA ASP A 46 21.38 -0.77 -14.43
C ASP A 46 19.99 -0.21 -14.14
N MET A 47 19.66 0.98 -14.64
CA MET A 47 18.30 1.52 -14.61
C MET A 47 17.31 0.58 -15.31
N LEU A 48 17.67 0.05 -16.48
CA LEU A 48 16.83 -0.91 -17.22
C LEU A 48 16.61 -2.21 -16.44
N LYS A 49 17.65 -2.76 -15.81
CA LYS A 49 17.53 -3.96 -14.94
C LYS A 49 16.61 -3.72 -13.76
N ILE A 50 16.73 -2.56 -13.10
CA ILE A 50 15.86 -2.18 -11.98
C ILE A 50 14.42 -2.06 -12.46
N GLY A 51 14.18 -1.33 -13.55
CA GLY A 51 12.85 -1.18 -14.16
C GLY A 51 12.24 -2.53 -14.55
N ALA A 52 13.01 -3.44 -15.14
CA ALA A 52 12.56 -4.77 -15.48
C ALA A 52 12.16 -5.60 -14.23
N ARG A 53 12.93 -5.51 -13.14
CA ARG A 53 12.59 -6.16 -11.86
C ARG A 53 11.30 -5.61 -11.26
N VAL A 54 11.12 -4.28 -11.27
CA VAL A 54 9.90 -3.63 -10.78
C VAL A 54 8.70 -4.02 -11.62
N LEU A 55 8.82 -4.02 -12.95
CA LEU A 55 7.73 -4.43 -13.85
C LEU A 55 7.38 -5.92 -13.70
N LYS A 56 8.38 -6.78 -13.50
CA LYS A 56 8.18 -8.21 -13.23
C LYS A 56 7.43 -8.40 -11.92
N LYS A 57 7.90 -7.77 -10.83
CA LYS A 57 7.25 -7.82 -9.52
C LYS A 57 5.81 -7.30 -9.59
N LYS A 58 5.59 -6.17 -10.27
CA LYS A 58 4.25 -5.64 -10.52
C LYS A 58 3.37 -6.69 -11.20
N ARG A 59 3.84 -7.38 -12.23
CA ARG A 59 3.05 -8.43 -12.90
C ARG A 59 2.76 -9.65 -12.00
N GLU A 60 3.74 -10.08 -11.20
CA GLU A 60 3.62 -11.23 -10.29
C GLU A 60 2.66 -10.96 -9.12
N GLU A 61 2.66 -9.74 -8.59
CA GLU A 61 1.75 -9.30 -7.53
C GLU A 61 0.32 -9.02 -8.04
N GLY A 62 0.02 -9.30 -9.32
CA GLY A 62 -1.20 -8.85 -9.97
C GLY A 62 -1.18 -7.33 -10.09
N GLY A 63 -0.59 -6.81 -11.17
CA GLY A 63 -0.15 -5.42 -11.26
C GLY A 63 -1.22 -4.42 -10.87
N ASN A 64 -0.98 -3.65 -9.80
CA ASN A 64 -2.03 -2.93 -9.10
C ASN A 64 -3.28 -3.82 -9.04
N GLN A 65 -3.38 -4.69 -8.03
CA GLN A 65 -4.66 -4.76 -7.34
C GLN A 65 -4.92 -3.33 -6.86
N ASP A 66 -5.35 -2.46 -7.77
CA ASP A 66 -5.93 -1.18 -7.49
C ASP A 66 -7.13 -1.59 -6.68
N VAL A 67 -6.92 -1.62 -5.36
CA VAL A 67 -7.97 -1.81 -4.37
C VAL A 67 -9.07 -0.91 -4.88
N SER A 68 -10.17 -1.53 -5.31
CA SER A 68 -11.21 -0.83 -6.05
C SER A 68 -11.61 0.39 -5.22
N LEU A 69 -12.04 1.47 -5.86
CA LEU A 69 -12.57 2.61 -5.11
C LEU A 69 -13.63 2.12 -4.10
N ASP A 70 -14.43 1.14 -4.50
CA ASP A 70 -15.43 0.47 -3.65
C ASP A 70 -14.80 -0.26 -2.45
N GLU A 71 -13.66 -0.92 -2.63
CA GLU A 71 -12.94 -1.60 -1.54
C GLU A 71 -12.29 -0.60 -0.59
N LYS A 72 -11.74 0.51 -1.10
CA LYS A 72 -11.21 1.60 -0.26
C LYS A 72 -12.32 2.24 0.57
N LEU A 73 -13.48 2.49 -0.05
CA LEU A 73 -14.65 3.04 0.63
C LEU A 73 -15.23 2.06 1.65
N ALA A 74 -15.27 0.75 1.34
CA ALA A 74 -15.68 -0.28 2.28
C ALA A 74 -14.78 -0.29 3.53
N LEU A 75 -13.46 -0.18 3.35
CA LEU A 75 -12.50 -0.13 4.45
C LEU A 75 -12.68 1.11 5.33
N ILE A 76 -12.92 2.28 4.73
CA ILE A 76 -13.16 3.52 5.46
C ILE A 76 -14.48 3.42 6.24
N ALA A 77 -15.55 2.98 5.59
CA ALA A 77 -16.86 2.84 6.23
C ALA A 77 -16.82 1.86 7.41
N ASP A 78 -16.18 0.70 7.23
CA ASP A 78 -16.00 -0.28 8.29
C ASP A 78 -15.22 0.29 9.47
N SER A 79 -14.12 0.99 9.18
CA SER A 79 -13.26 1.58 10.21
C SER A 79 -13.99 2.67 11.00
N VAL A 80 -14.71 3.57 10.33
CA VAL A 80 -15.43 4.68 10.99
C VAL A 80 -16.56 4.14 11.88
N LEU A 81 -17.41 3.26 11.34
CA LEU A 81 -18.57 2.73 12.06
C LEU A 81 -18.17 1.87 13.27
N LYS A 82 -17.14 1.02 13.13
CA LYS A 82 -16.63 0.22 14.26
C LYS A 82 -15.93 1.08 15.31
N THR A 83 -15.25 2.15 14.89
CA THR A 83 -14.59 3.07 15.82
C THR A 83 -15.62 3.84 16.64
N GLU A 84 -16.66 4.39 16.01
CA GLU A 84 -17.77 5.07 16.70
C GLU A 84 -18.41 4.16 17.77
N LEU A 85 -18.79 2.93 17.39
CA LEU A 85 -19.36 1.95 18.31
C LEU A 85 -18.44 1.58 19.49
N ARG A 86 -17.12 1.52 19.27
CA ARG A 86 -16.12 1.29 20.34
C ARG A 86 -16.01 2.50 21.25
N VAL A 87 -15.91 3.68 20.66
CA VAL A 87 -15.74 4.94 21.37
C VAL A 87 -16.95 5.22 22.25
N ASP A 88 -18.17 5.05 21.73
CA ASP A 88 -19.41 5.20 22.50
C ASP A 88 -19.46 4.24 23.69
N SER A 89 -19.20 2.96 23.45
CA SER A 89 -19.15 1.95 24.52
C SER A 89 -18.10 2.30 25.58
N MET A 90 -16.89 2.70 25.16
CA MET A 90 -15.82 3.07 26.07
C MET A 90 -16.15 4.33 26.89
N PHE A 91 -16.71 5.38 26.27
CA PHE A 91 -17.07 6.61 26.97
C PHE A 91 -18.15 6.37 28.03
N GLU A 92 -19.18 5.60 27.71
CA GLU A 92 -20.26 5.29 28.64
C GLU A 92 -19.76 4.51 29.86
N PHE A 93 -18.87 3.54 29.67
CA PHE A 93 -18.26 2.82 30.79
C PHE A 93 -17.23 3.66 31.55
N ALA A 94 -16.46 4.53 30.89
CA ALA A 94 -15.47 5.37 31.55
C ALA A 94 -16.10 6.46 32.43
N ASN A 95 -17.27 6.97 32.03
CA ASN A 95 -18.01 8.00 32.76
C ASN A 95 -18.92 7.42 33.85
N THR A 96 -19.09 6.10 33.90
CA THR A 96 -19.93 5.44 34.89
C THR A 96 -19.08 4.80 35.99
N LYS A 97 -19.44 5.04 37.25
CA LYS A 97 -18.81 4.31 38.37
C LYS A 97 -19.18 2.82 38.28
N PRO A 98 -18.27 1.89 38.63
CA PRO A 98 -18.53 0.45 38.51
C PRO A 98 -19.81 -0.04 39.19
N GLN A 99 -20.19 0.58 40.30
CA GLN A 99 -21.39 0.27 41.08
C GLN A 99 -22.71 0.74 40.43
N ASP A 100 -22.64 1.68 39.49
CA ASP A 100 -23.79 2.26 38.78
C ASP A 100 -23.98 1.60 37.39
N ILE A 101 -23.16 0.60 37.05
CA ILE A 101 -23.30 -0.19 35.83
C ILE A 101 -24.50 -1.12 35.99
N ASP A 102 -25.60 -0.77 35.33
CA ASP A 102 -26.83 -1.54 35.36
C ASP A 102 -27.01 -2.47 34.14
N GLN A 103 -28.08 -3.26 34.18
CA GLN A 103 -28.41 -4.19 33.11
C GLN A 103 -28.78 -3.47 31.79
N ARG A 104 -29.25 -2.22 31.86
CA ARG A 104 -29.59 -1.44 30.65
C ARG A 104 -28.34 -1.03 29.90
N MET A 105 -27.31 -0.57 30.60
CA MET A 105 -26.02 -0.22 30.02
C MET A 105 -25.31 -1.44 29.45
N MET A 106 -25.34 -2.57 30.16
CA MET A 106 -24.85 -3.85 29.64
C MET A 106 -25.57 -4.26 28.34
N ASN A 107 -26.89 -4.05 28.25
CA ASN A 107 -27.68 -4.37 27.06
C ASN A 107 -27.49 -3.40 25.89
N GLN A 108 -26.88 -2.23 26.10
CA GLN A 108 -26.72 -1.20 25.07
C GLN A 108 -25.27 -1.06 24.58
N TYR A 109 -24.33 -1.11 25.53
CA TYR A 109 -22.91 -0.86 25.33
C TYR A 109 -22.02 -2.03 25.72
N GLY A 110 -22.58 -3.08 26.35
CA GLY A 110 -21.84 -4.27 26.74
C GLY A 110 -21.15 -4.96 25.57
N TYR A 111 -20.08 -5.69 25.90
CA TYR A 111 -19.20 -6.31 24.92
C TYR A 111 -19.93 -7.17 23.89
N ASP A 112 -20.85 -8.04 24.32
CA ASP A 112 -21.60 -8.93 23.43
C ASP A 112 -22.52 -8.17 22.47
N VAL A 113 -23.08 -7.05 22.94
CA VAL A 113 -23.96 -6.18 22.14
C VAL A 113 -23.16 -5.42 21.09
N VAL A 114 -22.02 -4.85 21.47
CA VAL A 114 -21.10 -4.16 20.54
C VAL A 114 -20.56 -5.14 19.51
N LYS A 115 -20.20 -6.37 19.93
CA LYS A 115 -19.75 -7.43 19.04
C LYS A 115 -20.83 -7.83 18.02
N LYS A 116 -22.10 -7.90 18.43
CA LYS A 116 -23.22 -8.14 17.50
C LYS A 116 -23.36 -6.99 16.49
N LYS A 117 -23.30 -5.74 16.96
CA LYS A 117 -23.35 -4.55 16.07
C LYS A 117 -22.18 -4.55 15.08
N PHE A 118 -20.99 -5.02 15.49
CA PHE A 118 -19.84 -5.16 14.58
C PHE A 118 -20.13 -6.15 13.45
N SER A 119 -20.73 -7.30 13.76
CA SER A 119 -21.14 -8.27 12.73
C SER A 119 -22.23 -7.72 11.81
N GLU A 120 -23.11 -6.85 12.30
CA GLU A 120 -24.10 -6.15 11.47
C GLU A 120 -23.44 -5.12 10.53
N VAL A 121 -22.42 -4.39 11.01
CA VAL A 121 -21.61 -3.50 10.17
C VAL A 121 -20.88 -4.29 9.10
N ASP A 122 -20.24 -5.41 9.45
CA ASP A 122 -19.59 -6.31 8.48
C ASP A 122 -20.56 -6.77 7.38
N TYR A 123 -21.77 -7.18 7.77
CA TYR A 123 -22.80 -7.60 6.83
C TYR A 123 -23.22 -6.46 5.90
N LYS A 124 -23.52 -5.27 6.45
CA LYS A 124 -23.98 -4.11 5.67
C LYS A 124 -22.90 -3.58 4.72
N VAL A 125 -21.67 -3.43 5.21
CA VAL A 125 -20.53 -2.98 4.39
C VAL A 125 -20.30 -3.95 3.24
N ASN A 126 -20.30 -5.27 3.50
CA ASN A 126 -20.17 -6.25 2.42
C ASN A 126 -21.35 -6.22 1.44
N TYR A 127 -22.59 -6.04 1.93
CA TYR A 127 -23.78 -5.92 1.08
C TYR A 127 -23.69 -4.72 0.13
N PHE A 128 -23.26 -3.55 0.61
CA PHE A 128 -23.20 -2.33 -0.19
C PHE A 128 -22.00 -2.26 -1.15
N PHE A 129 -20.85 -2.82 -0.77
CA PHE A 129 -19.61 -2.63 -1.52
C PHE A 129 -19.12 -3.87 -2.29
N ARG A 130 -19.65 -5.07 -2.00
CA ARG A 130 -19.21 -6.33 -2.64
C ARG A 130 -20.27 -7.04 -3.46
N GLN A 131 -21.43 -6.43 -3.69
CA GLN A 131 -22.37 -6.89 -4.72
C GLN A 131 -21.91 -6.43 -6.10
N LYS A 132 -21.03 -7.21 -6.73
CA LYS A 132 -20.83 -7.21 -8.18
C LYS A 132 -20.80 -8.64 -8.69
#